data_AF-A0A1V5E927-F1
#
_entry.id   AF-A0A1V5E927-F1
#
_cell.length_a   1.000
_cell.length_b   1.000
_cell.length_c   1.000
_cell.angle_alpha   90.00
_cell.angle_beta   90.00
_cell.angle_gamma   90.00
#
_symmetry.space_group_name_H-M   'P 1'
#
loop_
_entity.id
_entity.type
_entity.pdbx_description
1 polymer ?
#
loop_
_entity_poly.entity_id
_entity_poly.type
_entity_poly.pdbx_seq_one_letter_code
_entity_poly.pdbx_strand_id
1 'polypeptide(L)'
;MRMTEYQIEQWLRRNRRRMIKCPYQPGNLRITLWGCKQRKLQARREDFTDLMKGDYFDYVYKSNLLRCRDCPIAEASSHRKSRSRTHTAGQAVA
;
A
#
# COMPACT_ATOMS: atom_id res chain seq x y z
N MET A 1 -6.79 -19.75 14.27
CA MET A 1 -8.15 -19.17 14.36
C MET A 1 -8.53 -18.62 13.00
N ARG A 2 -9.58 -19.16 12.34
CA ARG A 2 -10.08 -18.60 11.06
C ARG A 2 -11.07 -17.49 11.38
N MET A 3 -10.92 -16.32 10.76
CA MET A 3 -11.90 -15.23 10.85
C MET A 3 -13.07 -15.54 9.93
N THR A 4 -14.29 -15.17 10.33
CA THR A 4 -15.47 -15.24 9.47
C THR A 4 -15.48 -14.08 8.48
N GLU A 5 -16.22 -14.23 7.38
CA GLU A 5 -16.40 -13.16 6.38
C GLU A 5 -16.93 -11.86 7.02
N TYR A 6 -17.93 -11.96 7.90
CA TYR A 6 -18.44 -10.81 8.66
C TYR A 6 -17.35 -10.11 9.49
N GLN A 7 -16.48 -10.88 10.17
CA GLN A 7 -15.38 -10.31 10.94
C GLN A 7 -14.36 -9.59 10.05
N ILE A 8 -14.09 -10.14 8.85
CA ILE A 8 -13.22 -9.52 7.84
C ILE A 8 -13.83 -8.20 7.36
N GLU A 9 -15.12 -8.18 7.01
CA GLU A 9 -15.81 -6.96 6.55
C GLU A 9 -15.82 -5.87 7.62
N GLN A 10 -16.11 -6.23 8.88
CA GLN A 10 -16.09 -5.29 10.00
C GLN A 10 -14.68 -4.70 10.20
N TRP A 11 -13.65 -5.53 10.09
CA TRP A 11 -12.27 -5.06 10.16
C TRP A 11 -11.92 -4.12 9.00
N LEU A 12 -12.30 -4.48 7.76
CA LEU A 12 -12.07 -3.66 6.57
C LEU A 12 -12.78 -2.31 6.69
N ARG A 13 -14.02 -2.28 7.18
CA ARG A 13 -14.79 -1.04 7.38
C ARG A 13 -14.08 -0.09 8.35
N ARG A 14 -13.58 -0.61 9.47
CA ARG A 14 -12.88 0.17 10.51
C ARG A 14 -11.48 0.64 10.07
N ASN A 15 -10.78 -0.17 9.26
CA ASN A 15 -9.39 0.09 8.89
C ASN A 15 -9.20 0.68 7.49
N ARG A 16 -10.28 0.87 6.71
CA ARG A 16 -10.24 1.33 5.31
C ARG A 16 -9.35 2.56 5.09
N ARG A 17 -9.35 3.50 6.03
CA ARG A 17 -8.57 4.76 5.96
C ARG A 17 -7.06 4.57 6.09
N ARG A 18 -6.62 3.44 6.67
CA ARG A 18 -5.21 3.07 6.84
C ARG A 18 -4.67 2.26 5.67
N MET A 19 -5.54 1.90 4.73
CA MET A 19 -5.19 1.16 3.53
C MET A 19 -4.95 2.12 2.36
N ILE A 20 -3.90 1.87 1.58
CA ILE A 20 -3.53 2.61 0.39
C ILE A 20 -3.86 1.79 -0.86
N LYS A 21 -4.10 2.50 -1.98
CA LYS A 21 -4.07 1.91 -3.31
C LYS A 21 -2.63 1.97 -3.80
N CYS A 22 -1.99 0.81 -3.97
CA CYS A 22 -0.63 0.72 -4.47
C CYS A 22 -0.67 0.26 -5.93
N PRO A 23 -0.05 0.97 -6.89
CA PRO A 23 -0.04 0.56 -8.30
C PRO A 23 0.72 -0.75 -8.53
N TYR A 24 1.60 -1.15 -7.59
CA TYR A 24 2.37 -2.38 -7.67
C TYR A 24 1.71 -3.57 -6.96
N GLN A 25 0.50 -3.38 -6.40
CA GLN A 25 -0.22 -4.48 -5.79
C GLN A 25 -1.02 -5.25 -6.86
N PRO A 26 -0.79 -6.56 -7.03
CA PRO A 26 -1.54 -7.37 -7.97
C PRO A 26 -3.05 -7.35 -7.69
N GLY A 27 -3.85 -7.46 -8.74
CA GLY A 27 -5.31 -7.55 -8.62
C GLY A 27 -6.00 -6.31 -8.05
N ASN A 28 -5.36 -5.13 -8.08
CA ASN A 28 -5.88 -3.88 -7.52
C ASN A 28 -6.26 -4.00 -6.02
N LEU A 29 -5.58 -4.91 -5.31
CA LEU A 29 -5.80 -5.10 -3.88
C LEU A 29 -5.29 -3.88 -3.10
N ARG A 30 -5.87 -3.67 -1.92
CA ARG A 30 -5.42 -2.63 -1.00
C ARG A 30 -4.42 -3.21 -0.02
N ILE A 31 -3.46 -2.40 0.39
CA ILE A 31 -2.44 -2.76 1.38
C ILE A 31 -2.35 -1.66 2.44
N THR A 32 -1.98 -1.99 3.67
CA THR A 32 -1.69 -0.94 4.66
C THR A 32 -0.36 -0.27 4.34
N LEU A 33 -0.17 0.99 4.76
CA LEU A 33 1.15 1.64 4.61
C LEU A 33 2.25 0.85 5.33
N TRP A 34 1.93 0.25 6.48
CA TRP A 34 2.84 -0.64 7.20
C TRP A 34 3.20 -1.88 6.37
N GLY A 35 2.23 -2.56 5.75
CA GLY A 35 2.50 -3.69 4.86
C GLY A 35 3.36 -3.29 3.65
N CYS A 36 3.15 -2.09 3.09
CA CYS A 36 3.99 -1.55 2.03
C CYS A 36 5.46 -1.37 2.49
N LYS A 37 5.68 -0.83 3.70
CA LYS A 37 7.02 -0.73 4.31
C LYS A 37 7.67 -2.08 4.52
N GLN A 38 6.92 -3.08 5.00
CA GLN A 38 7.43 -4.45 5.16
C GLN A 38 7.85 -5.07 3.83
N ARG A 39 7.08 -4.85 2.75
CA ARG A 39 7.48 -5.30 1.40
C ARG A 39 8.78 -4.67 0.93
N LYS A 40 8.98 -3.37 1.17
CA LYS A 40 10.26 -2.70 0.84
C LYS A 40 11.43 -3.26 1.65
N LEU A 41 11.23 -3.48 2.96
CA LEU A 41 12.25 -4.08 3.82
C LEU A 41 12.63 -5.48 3.33
N GLN A 42 11.64 -6.32 2.99
CA GLN A 42 11.88 -7.64 2.44
C GLN A 42 12.61 -7.56 1.11
N ALA A 43 12.16 -6.69 0.20
CA ALA A 43 12.82 -6.49 -1.09
C ALA A 43 14.29 -6.05 -0.96
N ARG A 44 14.69 -5.37 0.11
CA ARG A 44 16.10 -5.03 0.34
C ARG A 44 16.96 -6.18 0.86
N ARG A 45 16.33 -7.25 1.35
CA ARG A 45 17.00 -8.45 1.87
C ARG A 45 17.09 -9.57 0.84
N GLU A 46 16.19 -9.58 -0.14
CA GLU A 46 16.18 -10.58 -1.20
C GLU A 46 17.37 -10.42 -2.15
N ASP A 47 17.88 -11.56 -2.62
CA ASP A 47 18.83 -11.63 -3.72
C ASP A 47 18.09 -11.68 -5.06
N PHE A 48 18.38 -10.70 -5.92
CA PHE A 48 17.81 -10.59 -7.26
C PHE A 48 18.84 -10.82 -8.37
N THR A 49 20.04 -11.31 -8.03
CA THR A 49 21.10 -11.61 -9.01
C THR A 49 20.62 -12.61 -10.06
N ASP A 50 19.85 -13.60 -9.61
CA ASP A 50 19.16 -14.56 -10.47
C ASP A 50 17.67 -14.63 -10.11
N LEU A 51 16.85 -13.97 -10.91
CA LEU A 51 15.39 -13.97 -10.80
C LEU A 51 14.77 -15.30 -11.24
N MET A 52 15.44 -16.06 -12.09
CA MET A 52 14.94 -17.32 -12.64
C MET A 52 15.31 -18.52 -11.75
N LYS A 53 16.21 -18.31 -10.78
CA LYS A 53 16.51 -19.30 -9.74
C LYS A 53 15.28 -19.58 -8.88
N GLY A 54 14.79 -20.82 -9.00
CA GLY A 54 13.64 -21.33 -8.26
C GLY A 54 12.54 -21.81 -9.20
N ASP A 55 11.33 -21.93 -8.68
CA ASP A 55 10.15 -22.26 -9.48
C ASP A 55 9.42 -20.99 -9.98
N TYR A 56 8.27 -21.19 -10.64
CA TYR A 56 7.43 -20.09 -11.11
C TYR A 56 6.96 -19.18 -9.95
N PHE A 57 6.66 -19.72 -8.78
CA PHE A 57 6.22 -18.94 -7.63
C PHE A 57 7.36 -18.10 -7.06
N ASP A 58 8.58 -18.64 -7.02
CA ASP A 58 9.79 -17.88 -6.66
C ASP A 58 9.99 -16.69 -7.60
N TYR A 59 9.87 -16.91 -8.91
CA TYR A 59 9.95 -15.85 -9.90
C TYR A 59 8.87 -14.78 -9.68
N VAL A 60 7.60 -15.18 -9.51
CA VAL A 60 6.49 -14.24 -9.25
C VAL A 60 6.71 -13.48 -7.95
N TYR A 61 7.19 -14.14 -6.90
CA TYR A 61 7.48 -13.51 -5.61
C TYR A 61 8.60 -12.46 -5.75
N LYS A 62 9.76 -12.86 -6.28
CA LYS A 62 10.93 -12.00 -6.45
C LYS A 62 10.64 -10.83 -7.39
N SER A 63 10.01 -11.07 -8.54
CA SER A 63 9.67 -10.03 -9.51
C SER A 63 8.72 -8.97 -8.91
N ASN A 64 7.75 -9.38 -8.09
CA ASN A 64 6.85 -8.47 -7.40
C ASN A 64 7.53 -7.71 -6.23
N LEU A 65 8.52 -8.31 -5.57
CA LEU A 65 9.31 -7.62 -4.54
C LEU A 65 10.34 -6.67 -5.12
N LEU A 66 10.96 -6.98 -6.25
CA LEU A 66 11.98 -6.14 -6.87
C LEU A 66 11.48 -4.71 -7.12
N ARG A 67 10.22 -4.56 -7.57
CA ARG A 67 9.54 -3.26 -7.73
C ARG A 67 9.45 -2.45 -6.43
N CYS A 68 9.50 -3.12 -5.29
CA CYS A 68 9.38 -2.51 -3.97
C CYS A 68 10.72 -2.08 -3.36
N ARG A 69 11.87 -2.56 -3.88
CA ARG A 69 13.21 -2.33 -3.29
C ARG A 69 13.53 -0.86 -3.08
N ASP A 70 13.26 -0.06 -4.11
CA ASP A 70 13.54 1.38 -4.17
C ASP A 70 12.24 2.22 -4.24
N CYS A 71 11.12 1.62 -3.85
CA CYS A 71 9.81 2.24 -3.98
C CYS A 71 9.65 3.48 -3.07
N PRO A 72 9.21 4.64 -3.61
CA PRO A 72 9.02 5.86 -2.84
C PRO A 72 7.72 5.85 -2.01
N ILE A 73 6.74 5.03 -2.38
CA ILE A 73 5.44 4.95 -1.67
C ILE A 73 5.63 4.53 -0.21
N ALA A 74 6.61 3.65 0.06
CA ALA A 74 6.92 3.21 1.41
C ALA A 74 7.51 4.32 2.30
N GLU A 75 8.14 5.33 1.68
CA GLU A 75 8.72 6.49 2.37
C GLU A 75 7.74 7.64 2.52
N ALA A 76 6.61 7.61 1.80
CA ALA A 76 5.58 8.61 1.96
C ALA A 76 5.09 8.57 3.42
N SER A 77 5.38 9.65 4.16
CA SER A 77 4.63 9.97 5.37
C SER A 77 3.16 10.00 4.99
N SER A 78 2.28 9.60 5.91
CA SER A 78 0.84 9.76 5.73
C SER A 78 0.47 11.25 5.78
N HIS A 79 1.08 12.08 4.93
CA HIS A 79 0.65 13.43 4.65
C HIS A 79 -0.64 13.33 3.88
N ARG A 80 -1.70 13.15 4.65
CA ARG A 80 -2.99 13.70 4.31
C ARG A 80 -2.72 15.17 4.05
N LYS A 81 -2.69 15.60 2.78
CA LYS A 81 -2.95 17.00 2.45
C LYS A 81 -4.29 17.29 3.14
N SER A 82 -4.23 18.01 4.26
CA SER A 82 -5.38 18.72 4.77
C SER A 82 -5.91 19.50 3.57
N ARG A 83 -7.03 19.07 3.01
CA ARG A 83 -7.80 19.93 2.13
C ARG A 83 -8.07 21.17 2.97
N SER A 84 -7.31 22.26 2.77
CA SER A 84 -7.75 23.55 3.24
C SER A 84 -9.07 23.78 2.53
N ARG A 85 -10.18 23.70 3.27
CA ARG A 85 -11.42 24.29 2.81
C ARG A 85 -11.12 25.77 2.74
N THR A 86 -10.75 26.26 1.57
CA THR A 86 -10.92 27.67 1.26
C THR A 86 -12.43 27.87 1.21
N HIS A 87 -13.03 28.13 2.37
CA HIS A 87 -14.34 28.74 2.44
C HIS A 87 -14.12 30.18 1.94
N THR A 88 -14.28 30.41 0.64
CA THR A 88 -14.68 31.73 0.16
C THR A 88 -16.11 31.92 0.66
N ALA A 89 -16.21 32.48 1.87
CA ALA A 89 -17.43 33.05 2.38
C ALA A 89 -17.85 34.16 1.39
N GLY A 90 -19.11 34.09 0.95
CA GLY A 90 -19.69 35.12 0.12
C GLY A 90 -19.57 36.48 0.81
N GLN A 91 -19.10 37.47 0.06
CA GLN A 91 -19.35 38.85 0.36
C GLN A 91 -20.55 39.28 -0.50
N ALA A 92 -21.67 39.46 0.18
CA ALA A 92 -22.72 40.39 -0.23
C ALA A 92 -22.60 41.65 0.64
N VAL A 93 -23.15 42.75 0.12
CA VAL A 93 -23.33 44.09 0.71
C VAL A 93 -22.10 45.00 0.51
N ALA A 94 -22.20 46.19 -0.09
CA ALA A 94 -23.32 47.14 -0.20
C ALA A 94 -23.67 47.56 -1.63
#